data_AF-A0A0F8YA54-F1
#
_entry.id   AF-A0A0F8YA54-F1
#
_cell.length_a   1.000
_cell.length_b   1.000
_cell.length_c   1.000
_cell.angle_alpha   90.00
_cell.angle_beta   90.00
_cell.angle_gamma   90.00
#
_symmetry.space_group_name_H-M   'P 1'
#
loop_
_entity.id
_entity.type
_entity.pdbx_description
1 polymer ?
#
loop_
_entity_poly.entity_id
_entity_poly.type
_entity_poly.pdbx_seq_one_letter_code
_entity_poly.pdbx_strand_id
1 'polypeptide(L)'
;EKTGKITITHPDMTRFWITLKQVSNFVLQSISEMQGGEIFVPKMPSANITTMASVIVPGYVKVKYSGMRPGEKLHETLITKEEDLRLEQNEIRYVIAQTENDIVPFPIEFAQEYRSDNNEKWLTHDQIKEMIENG
;
A
#
# COMPACT_ATOMS: atom_id res chain seq x y z
N GLU A 1 -12.99 -20.09 23.48
CA GLU A 1 -11.61 -20.63 23.53
C GLU A 1 -10.79 -19.99 22.42
N LYS A 2 -9.64 -19.38 22.74
CA LYS A 2 -8.71 -18.88 21.71
C LYS A 2 -8.05 -20.11 21.06
N THR A 3 -8.67 -20.64 20.01
CA THR A 3 -8.06 -21.66 19.16
C THR A 3 -6.73 -21.09 18.69
N GLY A 4 -5.58 -21.68 19.04
CA GLY A 4 -4.23 -21.18 18.68
C GLY A 4 -3.94 -21.20 17.17
N LYS A 5 -4.78 -20.52 16.40
CA LYS A 5 -4.79 -20.46 14.95
C LYS A 5 -5.10 -19.04 14.51
N ILE A 6 -4.44 -18.59 13.47
CA ILE A 6 -4.80 -17.36 12.76
C ILE A 6 -5.44 -17.71 11.42
N THR A 7 -6.30 -16.82 10.94
CA THR A 7 -6.93 -16.97 9.64
C THR A 7 -6.32 -15.95 8.68
N ILE A 8 -5.82 -16.43 7.54
CA ILE A 8 -5.35 -15.60 6.43
C ILE A 8 -6.31 -15.82 5.26
N THR A 9 -6.67 -14.75 4.57
CA THR A 9 -7.60 -14.85 3.44
C THR A 9 -6.97 -15.62 2.27
N HIS A 10 -5.84 -15.13 1.77
CA HIS A 10 -5.11 -15.75 0.66
C HIS A 10 -3.59 -15.55 0.86
N PRO A 11 -2.76 -16.57 0.61
CA PRO A 11 -1.31 -16.51 0.88
C PRO A 11 -0.58 -15.46 0.03
N ASP A 12 -1.03 -15.21 -1.19
CA ASP A 12 -0.35 -14.28 -2.10
C ASP A 12 -0.81 -12.81 -1.93
N MET A 13 -1.64 -12.51 -0.93
CA MET A 13 -2.07 -11.12 -0.70
C MET A 13 -0.91 -10.23 -0.29
N THR A 14 -0.81 -9.07 -0.91
CA THR A 14 0.13 -8.00 -0.51
C THR A 14 -0.64 -6.78 -0.08
N ARG A 15 -0.12 -6.05 0.90
CA ARG A 15 -0.70 -4.80 1.40
C ARG A 15 0.39 -3.75 1.55
N PHE A 16 0.02 -2.49 1.34
CA PHE A 16 0.85 -1.36 1.74
C PHE A 16 0.77 -1.19 3.26
N TRP A 17 1.88 -0.76 3.84
CA TRP A 17 2.00 -0.56 5.29
C TRP A 17 2.54 0.83 5.58
N ILE A 18 1.90 1.50 6.54
CA ILE A 18 2.24 2.83 7.00
C ILE A 18 1.89 2.94 8.48
N THR A 19 2.74 3.59 9.28
CA THR A 19 2.45 3.82 10.69
C THR A 19 1.50 4.99 10.88
N LEU A 20 0.82 5.04 12.03
CA LEU A 20 -0.09 6.15 12.34
C LEU A 20 0.65 7.50 12.35
N LYS A 21 1.90 7.52 12.84
CA LYS A 21 2.75 8.71 12.85
C LYS A 21 3.12 9.15 11.43
N GLN A 22 3.47 8.22 10.55
CA GLN A 22 3.78 8.51 9.15
C GLN A 22 2.58 9.09 8.42
N VAL A 23 1.39 8.49 8.56
CA VAL A 23 0.18 8.99 7.90
C VAL A 23 -0.23 10.37 8.44
N SER A 24 -0.10 10.60 9.75
CA SER A 24 -0.42 11.90 10.37
C SER A 24 0.49 13.01 9.83
N ASN A 25 1.80 12.76 9.79
CA ASN A 25 2.77 13.70 9.24
C ASN A 25 2.53 13.96 7.75
N PHE A 26 2.24 12.90 6.98
CA PHE A 26 1.95 13.00 5.56
C PHE A 26 0.72 13.86 5.29
N VAL A 27 -0.35 13.70 6.07
CA VAL A 27 -1.57 14.52 5.95
C VAL A 27 -1.26 15.99 6.25
N LEU A 28 -0.55 16.28 7.35
CA LEU A 28 -0.19 17.65 7.73
C LEU A 28 0.67 18.34 6.65
N GLN A 29 1.66 17.62 6.11
CA GLN A 29 2.49 18.13 5.03
C GLN A 29 1.67 18.39 3.76
N SER A 30 0.81 17.46 3.38
CA SER A 30 -0.03 17.59 2.19
C SER A 30 -0.95 18.81 2.28
N ILE A 31 -1.57 19.04 3.44
CA ILE A 31 -2.43 20.21 3.68
C ILE A 31 -1.66 21.52 3.54
N SER A 32 -0.40 21.57 3.99
CA SER A 32 0.42 22.79 3.91
C SER A 32 0.88 23.15 2.50
N GLU A 33 0.87 22.18 1.59
CA GLU A 33 1.39 22.33 0.22
C GLU A 33 0.30 22.30 -0.85
N MET A 34 -0.90 21.81 -0.51
CA MET A 34 -2.04 21.69 -1.41
C MET A 34 -2.49 23.04 -1.95
N GLN A 35 -2.72 23.11 -3.26
CA GLN A 35 -3.29 24.28 -3.94
C GLN A 35 -4.77 24.07 -4.30
N GLY A 36 -5.21 22.81 -4.39
CA GLY A 36 -6.59 22.40 -4.61
C GLY A 36 -6.73 21.42 -5.77
N GLY A 37 -7.45 20.32 -5.53
CA GLY A 37 -7.79 19.32 -6.55
C GLY A 37 -6.75 18.19 -6.72
N GLU A 38 -5.56 18.32 -6.13
CA GLU A 38 -4.53 17.28 -6.22
C GLU A 38 -4.85 16.08 -5.30
N ILE A 39 -4.42 14.89 -5.72
CA ILE A 39 -4.46 13.68 -4.87
C ILE A 39 -3.02 13.34 -4.48
N PHE A 40 -2.76 13.36 -3.18
CA PHE A 40 -1.45 13.02 -2.62
C PHE A 40 -1.42 11.55 -2.21
N VAL A 41 -0.49 10.78 -2.79
CA VAL A 41 -0.31 9.34 -2.50
C VAL A 41 1.09 9.10 -1.93
N PRO A 42 1.22 8.59 -0.69
CA PRO A 42 2.54 8.36 -0.09
C PRO A 42 3.24 7.15 -0.73
N LYS A 43 4.57 7.23 -0.88
CA LYS A 43 5.41 6.09 -1.28
C LYS A 43 5.62 5.13 -0.10
N MET A 44 4.68 4.22 0.08
CA MET A 44 4.66 3.24 1.17
C MET A 44 5.36 1.93 0.81
N PRO A 45 6.02 1.27 1.77
CA PRO A 45 6.46 -0.09 1.57
C PRO A 45 5.27 -1.07 1.59
N SER A 46 5.49 -2.25 1.07
CA SER A 46 4.52 -3.34 1.04
C SER A 46 5.08 -4.63 1.65
N ALA A 47 4.18 -5.53 2.05
CA ALA A 47 4.55 -6.86 2.49
C ALA A 47 3.48 -7.87 2.11
N ASN A 48 3.90 -9.12 1.92
CA ASN A 48 2.98 -10.24 1.85
C ASN A 48 2.34 -10.48 3.23
N ILE A 49 1.04 -10.80 3.26
CA ILE A 49 0.29 -11.02 4.50
C ILE A 49 0.84 -12.20 5.33
N THR A 50 1.43 -13.21 4.67
CA THR A 50 2.06 -14.36 5.32
C THR A 50 3.36 -13.96 6.01
N THR A 51 4.17 -13.09 5.40
CA THR A 51 5.36 -12.48 6.00
C THR A 51 4.99 -11.65 7.23
N MET A 52 3.91 -10.87 7.15
CA MET A 52 3.42 -10.12 8.31
C MET A 52 2.97 -11.07 9.43
N ALA A 53 2.19 -12.09 9.09
CA ALA A 53 1.71 -13.07 10.05
C ALA A 53 2.85 -13.81 10.75
N SER A 54 3.91 -14.20 10.03
CA SER A 54 5.05 -14.93 10.62
C SER A 54 5.85 -14.10 11.62
N VAL A 55 5.79 -12.76 11.54
CA VAL A 55 6.42 -11.86 12.52
C VAL A 55 5.51 -11.64 13.72
N ILE A 56 4.19 -11.52 13.52
CA ILE A 56 3.23 -11.26 14.60
C ILE A 56 3.01 -12.49 15.48
N VAL A 57 2.91 -13.68 14.89
CA VAL A 57 2.59 -14.90 15.65
C VAL A 57 3.78 -15.86 15.74
N PRO A 58 3.94 -16.55 16.89
CA PRO A 58 4.94 -17.61 17.01
C PRO A 58 4.73 -18.71 15.96
N GLY A 59 5.83 -19.31 15.48
CA GLY A 59 5.78 -20.32 14.42
C GLY A 59 4.99 -21.60 14.72
N TYR A 60 4.59 -21.84 15.97
CA TYR A 60 3.71 -22.96 16.35
C TYR A 60 2.21 -22.67 16.14
N VAL A 61 1.84 -21.42 15.84
CA VAL A 61 0.45 -21.03 15.57
C VAL A 61 0.04 -21.50 14.17
N LYS A 62 -1.07 -22.23 14.07
CA LYS A 62 -1.52 -22.76 12.77
C LYS A 62 -2.19 -21.66 11.95
N VAL A 63 -1.79 -21.54 10.68
CA VAL A 63 -2.47 -20.68 9.70
C VAL A 63 -3.61 -21.47 9.04
N LYS A 64 -4.81 -20.90 9.03
CA LYS A 64 -5.95 -21.39 8.25
C LYS A 64 -6.22 -20.43 7.10
N TYR A 65 -6.28 -20.94 5.88
CA TYR A 65 -6.72 -20.13 4.73
C TYR A 65 -8.24 -20.15 4.62
N SER A 66 -8.87 -18.97 4.60
CA SER A 66 -10.33 -18.87 4.43
C SER A 66 -10.78 -18.79 2.98
N GLY A 67 -9.87 -18.49 2.05
CA GLY A 67 -10.22 -18.12 0.69
C GLY A 67 -10.68 -16.66 0.60
N MET A 68 -10.70 -16.12 -0.63
CA MET A 68 -11.12 -14.75 -0.90
C MET A 68 -12.63 -14.59 -0.83
N ARG A 69 -13.08 -13.49 -0.23
CA ARG A 69 -14.48 -13.07 -0.23
C ARG A 69 -14.79 -12.29 -1.51
N PRO A 70 -16.06 -12.26 -1.97
CA PRO A 70 -16.46 -11.44 -3.11
C PRO A 70 -16.06 -9.97 -2.91
N GLY A 71 -15.34 -9.41 -3.88
CA GLY A 71 -14.87 -8.02 -3.85
C GLY A 71 -13.53 -7.79 -3.14
N GLU A 72 -12.94 -8.81 -2.49
CA GLU A 72 -11.57 -8.67 -1.98
C GLU A 72 -10.55 -8.65 -3.12
N LYS A 73 -9.60 -7.73 -3.03
CA LYS A 73 -8.47 -7.65 -3.96
C LYS A 73 -7.28 -8.46 -3.44
N LEU A 74 -6.59 -9.14 -4.36
CA LEU A 74 -5.33 -9.83 -4.06
C LEU A 74 -4.24 -8.81 -3.70
N HIS A 75 -4.16 -7.72 -4.46
CA HIS A 75 -3.21 -6.63 -4.28
C HIS A 75 -3.96 -5.29 -4.27
N GLU A 76 -3.46 -4.34 -3.49
CA GLU A 76 -3.99 -2.98 -3.45
C GLU A 76 -3.41 -2.14 -4.58
N THR A 77 -4.20 -1.19 -5.09
CA THR A 77 -3.81 -0.24 -6.13
C THR A 77 -4.05 1.16 -5.60
N LEU A 78 -3.03 2.01 -5.64
CA LEU A 78 -3.11 3.40 -5.16
C LEU A 78 -3.05 4.43 -6.29
N ILE A 79 -2.51 4.05 -7.46
CA ILE A 79 -2.47 4.88 -8.66
C ILE A 79 -2.86 3.98 -9.83
N THR A 80 -3.88 4.36 -10.59
CA THR A 80 -4.27 3.66 -11.82
C THR A 80 -3.40 4.13 -13.00
N LYS A 81 -3.46 3.41 -14.13
CA LYS A 81 -2.74 3.83 -15.34
C LYS A 81 -3.16 5.21 -15.82
N GLU A 82 -4.43 5.55 -15.69
CA GLU A 82 -4.97 6.85 -16.10
C GLU A 82 -4.49 7.99 -15.19
N GLU A 83 -4.23 7.70 -13.92
CA GLU A 83 -3.68 8.65 -12.95
C GLU A 83 -2.17 8.84 -13.13
N ASP A 84 -1.44 7.78 -13.49
CA ASP A 84 0.01 7.80 -13.73
C ASP A 84 0.42 8.80 -14.82
N LEU A 85 -0.46 9.02 -15.81
CA LEU A 85 -0.24 9.99 -16.89
C LEU A 85 -0.20 11.46 -16.43
N ARG A 86 -0.63 11.73 -15.19
CA ARG A 86 -0.72 13.06 -14.57
C ARG A 86 0.11 13.13 -13.28
N LEU A 87 1.07 12.21 -13.15
CA LEU A 87 1.78 11.99 -11.92
C LEU A 87 3.03 12.86 -11.83
N GLU A 88 3.09 13.69 -10.81
CA GLU A 88 4.33 14.27 -10.32
C GLU A 88 4.83 13.45 -9.13
N GLN A 89 6.14 13.33 -8.96
CA GLN A 89 6.70 12.53 -7.88
C GLN A 89 7.97 13.11 -7.28
N ASN A 90 8.19 12.80 -6.01
CA ASN A 90 9.46 12.99 -5.32
C ASN A 90 9.81 11.73 -4.51
N GLU A 91 10.83 11.81 -3.65
CA GLU A 91 11.30 10.67 -2.85
C GLU A 91 10.24 10.05 -1.92
N ILE A 92 9.31 10.86 -1.43
CA ILE A 92 8.38 10.48 -0.35
C ILE A 92 6.95 10.25 -0.82
N ARG A 93 6.55 10.80 -1.98
CA ARG A 93 5.17 10.75 -2.45
C ARG A 93 5.03 10.93 -3.95
N TYR A 94 3.80 10.64 -4.38
CA TYR A 94 3.25 11.02 -5.66
C TYR A 94 2.17 12.09 -5.47
N VAL A 95 2.00 12.93 -6.47
CA VAL A 95 0.96 13.95 -6.56
C VAL A 95 0.28 13.79 -7.92
N ILE A 96 -1.00 13.45 -7.89
CA ILE A 96 -1.81 13.34 -9.10
C ILE A 96 -2.47 14.70 -9.32
N ALA A 97 -2.09 15.40 -10.38
CA ALA A 97 -2.67 16.69 -10.73
C ALA A 97 -4.12 16.53 -11.20
N GLN A 98 -4.99 17.45 -10.80
CA GLN A 98 -6.33 17.56 -11.40
C GLN A 98 -6.22 18.20 -12.78
N THR A 99 -7.02 17.70 -13.72
CA THR A 99 -7.17 18.31 -15.06
C THR A 99 -8.64 18.68 -15.26
N GLU A 100 -8.88 19.86 -15.81
CA GLU A 100 -10.22 20.26 -16.29
C GLU A 100 -10.55 19.59 -17.64
N ASN A 101 -9.54 19.04 -18.32
CA ASN A 101 -9.66 18.42 -19.63
C ASN A 101 -9.44 16.91 -19.51
N ASP A 102 -10.39 16.11 -20.00
CA ASP A 102 -10.30 14.63 -20.13
C ASP A 102 -9.26 14.16 -21.18
N ILE A 103 -8.33 15.04 -21.58
CA ILE A 103 -7.31 14.71 -22.57
C ILE A 103 -6.24 13.87 -21.88
N VAL A 104 -6.29 12.59 -22.18
CA VAL A 104 -5.30 11.61 -21.74
C VAL A 104 -3.99 11.83 -22.52
N PRO A 105 -2.86 12.17 -21.85
CA PRO A 105 -1.57 12.30 -22.53
C PRO A 105 -1.19 10.98 -23.22
N PHE A 106 -0.81 11.05 -24.50
CA PHE A 106 -0.29 9.91 -25.24
C PHE A 106 1.23 9.80 -25.04
N PRO A 107 1.82 8.60 -24.86
CA PRO A 107 1.21 7.27 -25.02
C PRO A 107 0.81 6.60 -23.69
N ILE A 108 -0.44 6.10 -23.63
CA ILE A 108 -1.00 5.36 -22.47
C ILE A 108 -0.26 4.04 -22.21
N GLU A 109 0.39 3.47 -23.23
CA GLU A 109 1.06 2.16 -23.14
C GLU A 109 2.26 2.13 -22.17
N PHE A 110 2.80 3.29 -21.81
CA PHE A 110 3.87 3.41 -20.81
C PHE A 110 3.37 3.59 -19.38
N ALA A 111 2.08 3.84 -19.19
CA ALA A 111 1.51 4.08 -17.87
C ALA A 111 1.50 2.81 -17.01
N GLN A 112 1.94 2.95 -15.76
CA GLN A 112 2.03 1.86 -14.80
C GLN A 112 1.11 2.08 -13.61
N GLU A 113 0.54 0.99 -13.10
CA GLU A 113 -0.20 1.05 -11.84
C GLU A 113 0.78 1.03 -10.67
N TYR A 114 0.51 1.83 -9.63
CA TYR A 114 1.21 1.70 -8.36
C TYR A 114 0.44 0.72 -7.46
N ARG A 115 0.98 -0.50 -7.32
CA ARG A 115 0.34 -1.61 -6.59
C ARG A 115 1.21 -2.20 -5.50
N SER A 116 0.57 -2.86 -4.55
CA SER A 116 1.27 -3.47 -3.42
C SER A 116 2.15 -4.66 -3.81
N ASP A 117 2.06 -5.20 -5.03
CA ASP A 117 2.86 -6.30 -5.54
C ASP A 117 3.96 -5.90 -6.54
N ASN A 118 3.96 -4.67 -7.04
CA ASN A 118 4.92 -4.21 -8.06
C ASN A 118 5.76 -2.99 -7.62
N ASN A 119 5.64 -2.55 -6.37
CA ASN A 119 6.44 -1.45 -5.85
C ASN A 119 7.86 -1.91 -5.47
N GLU A 120 8.77 -0.94 -5.35
CA GLU A 120 10.19 -1.17 -5.07
C GLU A 120 10.50 -1.41 -3.58
N LYS A 121 9.61 -0.97 -2.68
CA LYS A 121 9.87 -0.93 -1.24
C LYS A 121 9.16 -2.09 -0.54
N TRP A 122 9.89 -3.16 -0.26
CA TRP A 122 9.36 -4.32 0.46
C TRP A 122 9.85 -4.34 1.91
N LEU A 123 8.94 -4.58 2.86
CA LEU A 123 9.31 -4.72 4.26
C LEU A 123 10.01 -6.05 4.51
N THR A 124 11.17 -5.99 5.16
CA THR A 124 11.86 -7.15 5.70
C THR A 124 11.23 -7.60 7.02
N HIS A 125 11.54 -8.83 7.47
CA HIS A 125 11.11 -9.30 8.80
C HIS A 125 11.51 -8.33 9.92
N ASP A 126 12.75 -7.82 9.89
CA ASP A 126 13.24 -6.91 10.93
C ASP A 126 12.51 -5.58 10.90
N GLN A 127 12.25 -5.03 9.71
CA GLN A 127 11.48 -3.80 9.56
C GLN A 127 10.04 -3.95 10.03
N ILE A 128 9.39 -5.09 9.74
CA ILE A 128 8.04 -5.38 10.25
C ILE A 128 8.05 -5.42 11.78
N LYS A 129 9.05 -6.09 12.37
CA LYS A 129 9.18 -6.19 13.82
C LYS A 129 9.38 -4.82 14.46
N GLU A 130 10.27 -4.01 13.90
CA GLU A 130 10.51 -2.63 14.35
C GLU A 130 9.23 -1.78 14.26
N MET A 131 8.46 -1.91 13.17
CA MET A 131 7.20 -1.20 13.01
C MET A 131 6.15 -1.61 14.04
N ILE A 132 6.13 -2.87 14.49
CA ILE A 132 5.21 -3.33 15.54
C ILE A 132 5.65 -2.85 16.92
N GLU A 133 6.96 -2.80 17.18
CA GLU A 133 7.52 -2.37 18.47
C GLU A 133 7.44 -0.84 18.66
N ASN A 134 7.54 -0.07 17.57
CA ASN A 134 7.60 1.39 17.57
C ASN A 134 6.33 2.08 17.03
N GLY A 135 5.33 1.31 16.60
CA GLY A 135 4.06 1.80 16.04
C GLY A 135 3.05 2.21 17.10
#